data_AF-A0A3R7EX88-F1
#
_entry.id   AF-A0A3R7EX88-F1
#
_cell.length_a   1.000
_cell.length_b   1.000
_cell.length_c   1.000
_cell.angle_alpha   90.00
_cell.angle_beta   90.00
_cell.angle_gamma   90.00
#
_symmetry.space_group_name_H-M   'P 1'
#
loop_
_entity.id
_entity.type
_entity.pdbx_description
1 polymer ?
#
loop_
_entity_poly.entity_id
_entity_poly.type
_entity_poly.pdbx_seq_one_letter_code
_entity_poly.pdbx_strand_id
1 'polypeptide(L)'
;MLRVYLHAGGLDERNLGNQLASIDIAYAKKSALADYLVGMNLRGHGEVEPDYVLRYPRWSASLWDLVARALTRLLYRADQAPASAKPDKRCAYATRMCAVMERTTLDRTGVILGTATVTQLEGQRGHYTAILDEDINGRHVGHFVYGSKRLDAVDLLLRAICWALFDKDTLGPYPALVLPPTLQIDGEDRFHVEALAEPAKTGFARYSGINFPSTVAPDPLAKAQDYVNFLMQG
;
A
#
# COMPACT_ATOMS: atom_id res chain seq x y z
N MET A 1 -12.95 0.56 -1.73
CA MET A 1 -12.30 -0.45 -0.87
C MET A 1 -11.09 -0.96 -1.61
N LEU A 2 -9.97 -1.11 -0.91
CA LEU A 2 -8.80 -1.83 -1.41
C LEU A 2 -8.85 -3.24 -0.85
N ARG A 3 -8.45 -4.22 -1.65
CA ARG A 3 -8.33 -5.61 -1.23
C ARG A 3 -6.96 -6.13 -1.64
N VAL A 4 -6.30 -6.83 -0.72
CA VAL A 4 -5.01 -7.47 -0.97
C VAL A 4 -5.20 -8.97 -0.86
N TYR A 5 -4.84 -9.70 -1.90
CA TYR A 5 -4.81 -11.16 -1.88
C TYR A 5 -3.39 -11.65 -1.81
N LEU A 6 -3.13 -12.59 -0.91
CA LEU A 6 -1.84 -13.24 -0.74
C LEU A 6 -1.92 -14.68 -1.23
N HIS A 7 -1.00 -15.11 -2.09
CA HIS A 7 -0.97 -16.45 -2.67
C HIS A 7 0.40 -17.11 -2.51
N ALA A 8 0.40 -18.42 -2.32
CA ALA A 8 1.60 -19.23 -2.51
C ALA A 8 1.91 -19.38 -4.01
N GLY A 9 3.17 -19.19 -4.39
CA GLY A 9 3.59 -19.28 -5.79
C GLY A 9 3.73 -17.94 -6.52
N GLY A 10 3.82 -18.00 -7.85
CA GLY A 10 3.95 -16.86 -8.75
C GLY A 10 2.64 -16.11 -9.02
N LEU A 11 2.74 -14.93 -9.64
CA LEU A 11 1.57 -14.09 -10.01
C LEU A 11 0.67 -14.77 -11.06
N ASP A 12 1.25 -15.59 -11.92
CA ASP A 12 0.62 -16.39 -12.97
C ASP A 12 -0.07 -17.65 -12.43
N GLU A 13 0.29 -18.08 -11.22
CA GLU A 13 -0.23 -19.29 -10.58
C GLU A 13 -1.44 -19.01 -9.67
N ARG A 14 -1.84 -17.75 -9.50
CA ARG A 14 -2.87 -17.33 -8.53
C ARG A 14 -4.22 -18.02 -8.79
N ASN A 15 -4.75 -18.65 -7.76
CA ASN A 15 -6.08 -19.23 -7.73
C ASN A 15 -6.60 -19.32 -6.29
N LEU A 16 -7.87 -19.68 -6.11
CA LEU A 16 -8.45 -19.82 -4.77
C LEU A 16 -7.77 -20.92 -3.94
N GLY A 17 -7.27 -21.97 -4.60
CA GLY A 17 -6.62 -23.11 -3.96
C GLY A 17 -5.24 -22.82 -3.40
N ASN A 18 -4.54 -21.77 -3.86
CA ASN A 18 -3.25 -21.32 -3.31
C ASN A 18 -3.33 -19.97 -2.57
N GLN A 19 -4.52 -19.40 -2.41
CA GLN A 19 -4.71 -18.21 -1.59
C GLN A 19 -4.39 -18.53 -0.12
N LEU A 20 -3.59 -17.68 0.51
CA LEU A 20 -3.13 -17.77 1.89
C LEU A 20 -3.89 -16.79 2.79
N ALA A 21 -4.16 -15.59 2.30
CA ALA A 21 -4.91 -14.57 3.03
C ALA A 21 -5.62 -13.60 2.07
N SER A 22 -6.67 -12.95 2.58
CA SER A 22 -7.25 -11.75 1.97
C SER A 22 -7.36 -10.65 3.01
N ILE A 23 -6.94 -9.44 2.66
CA ILE A 23 -6.99 -8.25 3.50
C ILE A 23 -7.91 -7.24 2.85
N ASP A 24 -8.86 -6.72 3.60
CA ASP A 24 -9.76 -5.64 3.18
C ASP A 24 -9.37 -4.34 3.89
N ILE A 25 -9.23 -3.26 3.13
CA ILE A 25 -8.92 -1.91 3.63
C ILE A 25 -10.01 -0.97 3.11
N ALA A 26 -10.91 -0.56 4.00
CA ALA A 26 -12.07 0.27 3.67
C ALA A 26 -12.03 1.60 4.43
N TYR A 27 -12.58 2.65 3.84
CA TYR A 27 -12.74 3.92 4.55
C TYR A 27 -13.75 3.75 5.68
N ALA A 28 -13.33 3.98 6.92
CA ALA A 28 -14.22 4.27 8.03
C ALA A 28 -14.58 5.77 8.03
N LYS A 29 -13.60 6.62 7.72
CA LYS A 29 -13.77 8.06 7.50
C LYS A 29 -12.97 8.49 6.28
N LYS A 30 -13.66 9.08 5.30
CA LYS A 30 -13.03 9.64 4.10
C LYS A 30 -12.79 11.14 4.28
N SER A 31 -11.52 11.54 4.42
CA SER A 31 -11.07 12.94 4.44
C SER A 31 -9.58 13.02 4.10
N ALA A 32 -8.98 14.20 4.04
CA ALA A 32 -7.54 14.35 3.78
C ALA A 32 -6.66 13.49 4.72
N LEU A 33 -7.06 13.40 6.00
CA LEU A 33 -6.55 12.42 6.95
C LEU A 33 -7.62 11.34 7.16
N ALA A 34 -7.51 10.23 6.44
CA ALA A 34 -8.53 9.18 6.42
C ALA A 34 -8.34 8.18 7.55
N ASP A 35 -9.46 7.66 8.05
CA ASP A 35 -9.46 6.49 8.93
C ASP A 35 -9.86 5.28 8.10
N TYR A 36 -9.08 4.22 8.17
CA TYR A 36 -9.35 2.96 7.46
C TYR A 36 -9.71 1.86 8.46
N LEU A 37 -10.85 1.21 8.24
CA LEU A 37 -11.17 -0.07 8.85
C LEU A 37 -10.44 -1.16 8.05
N VAL A 38 -9.67 -1.99 8.75
CA VAL A 38 -8.89 -3.06 8.16
C VAL A 38 -9.34 -4.40 8.72
N GLY A 39 -9.50 -5.38 7.84
CA GLY A 39 -9.90 -6.74 8.19
C GLY A 39 -9.08 -7.76 7.39
N MET A 40 -8.96 -8.98 7.91
CA MET A 40 -8.25 -10.05 7.23
C MET A 40 -8.90 -11.41 7.46
N ASN A 41 -8.92 -12.22 6.40
CA ASN A 41 -9.22 -13.65 6.48
C ASN A 41 -7.93 -14.43 6.18
N LEU A 42 -7.55 -15.32 7.10
CA LEU A 42 -6.35 -16.13 7.01
C LEU A 42 -6.73 -17.60 6.81
N ARG A 43 -6.13 -18.24 5.80
CA ARG A 43 -6.40 -19.65 5.53
C ARG A 43 -6.03 -20.52 6.73
N GLY A 44 -6.96 -21.39 7.12
CA GLY A 44 -6.81 -22.29 8.27
C GLY A 44 -7.09 -21.65 9.63
N HIS A 45 -7.25 -20.32 9.70
CA HIS A 45 -7.60 -19.59 10.93
C HIS A 45 -8.95 -18.87 10.85
N GLY A 46 -9.39 -18.50 9.65
CA GLY A 46 -10.64 -17.77 9.43
C GLY A 46 -10.46 -16.26 9.57
N GLU A 47 -11.52 -15.59 10.01
CA GLU A 47 -11.54 -14.13 10.19
C GLU A 47 -10.68 -13.73 11.40
N VAL A 48 -9.80 -12.75 11.18
CA VAL A 48 -9.06 -12.07 12.23
C VAL A 48 -9.85 -10.85 12.66
N GLU A 49 -9.87 -10.58 13.96
CA GLU A 49 -10.55 -9.41 14.51
C GLU A 49 -10.08 -8.12 13.78
N PRO A 50 -10.99 -7.26 13.32
CA PRO A 50 -10.61 -6.08 12.55
C PRO A 50 -9.90 -5.02 13.42
N ASP A 51 -9.29 -4.03 12.78
CA ASP A 51 -8.63 -2.90 13.45
C ASP A 51 -8.76 -1.62 12.60
N TYR A 52 -8.13 -0.53 13.06
CA TYR A 52 -8.10 0.74 12.36
C TYR A 52 -6.69 1.24 12.10
N VAL A 53 -6.48 1.79 10.90
CA VAL A 53 -5.38 2.72 10.62
C VAL A 53 -5.98 4.13 10.67
N LEU A 54 -5.64 4.88 11.72
CA LEU A 54 -6.22 6.20 11.99
C LEU A 54 -5.41 7.31 11.34
N ARG A 55 -6.10 8.34 10.83
CA ARG A 55 -5.55 9.62 10.34
C ARG A 55 -4.47 9.49 9.26
N TYR A 56 -4.57 8.50 8.39
CA TYR A 56 -3.64 8.29 7.30
C TYR A 56 -3.78 9.35 6.21
N PRO A 57 -2.71 10.08 5.86
CA PRO A 57 -2.78 11.13 4.86
C PRO A 57 -2.95 10.52 3.48
N ARG A 58 -4.09 10.83 2.86
CA ARG A 58 -4.40 10.31 1.53
C ARG A 58 -3.39 10.84 0.52
N TRP A 59 -3.10 10.03 -0.49
CA TRP A 59 -2.26 10.41 -1.62
C TRP A 59 -0.84 10.87 -1.25
N SER A 60 -0.36 10.54 -0.05
CA SER A 60 0.91 11.08 0.47
C SER A 60 2.04 10.04 0.55
N ALA A 61 1.74 8.77 0.29
CA ALA A 61 2.71 7.69 0.29
C ALA A 61 2.25 6.53 -0.58
N SER A 62 3.14 5.55 -0.76
CA SER A 62 2.87 4.28 -1.44
C SER A 62 1.61 3.60 -0.90
N LEU A 63 0.87 2.94 -1.78
CA LEU A 63 -0.23 2.07 -1.36
C LEU A 63 0.31 0.88 -0.55
N TRP A 64 1.53 0.43 -0.82
CA TRP A 64 2.19 -0.60 -0.02
C TRP A 64 2.50 -0.13 1.41
N ASP A 65 2.77 1.16 1.65
CA ASP A 65 2.88 1.68 3.03
C ASP A 65 1.56 1.56 3.78
N LEU A 66 0.43 1.89 3.15
CA LEU A 66 -0.90 1.68 3.74
C LEU A 66 -1.16 0.20 4.04
N VAL A 67 -0.81 -0.70 3.13
CA VAL A 67 -0.90 -2.15 3.36
C VAL A 67 -0.04 -2.58 4.53
N ALA A 68 1.22 -2.12 4.62
CA ALA A 68 2.11 -2.46 5.72
C ALA A 68 1.58 -1.98 7.08
N ARG A 69 1.01 -0.76 7.14
CA ARG A 69 0.34 -0.25 8.35
C ARG A 69 -0.88 -1.07 8.71
N ALA A 70 -1.72 -1.44 7.74
CA ALA A 70 -2.87 -2.31 7.96
C ALA A 70 -2.46 -3.68 8.52
N LEU A 71 -1.46 -4.33 7.89
CA LEU A 71 -0.91 -5.60 8.37
C LEU A 71 -0.33 -5.47 9.77
N THR A 72 0.35 -4.36 10.08
CA THR A 72 0.90 -4.12 11.42
C THR A 72 -0.21 -4.04 12.47
N ARG A 73 -1.30 -3.32 12.19
CA ARG A 73 -2.47 -3.27 13.08
C ARG A 73 -3.08 -4.66 13.27
N LEU A 74 -3.29 -5.41 12.18
CA LEU A 74 -3.92 -6.74 12.22
C LEU A 74 -3.07 -7.80 12.95
N LEU A 75 -1.76 -7.78 12.77
CA LEU A 75 -0.84 -8.74 13.39
C LEU A 75 -0.49 -8.38 14.83
N TYR A 76 -0.30 -7.10 15.12
CA TYR A 76 0.35 -6.64 16.35
C TYR A 76 -0.49 -5.69 17.20
N ARG A 77 -1.65 -5.22 16.72
CA ARG A 77 -2.49 -4.21 17.41
C ARG A 77 -1.72 -2.94 17.77
N ALA A 78 -0.73 -2.60 16.96
CA ALA A 78 0.20 -1.52 17.20
C ALA A 78 0.44 -0.71 15.93
N ASP A 79 0.90 0.52 16.08
CA ASP A 79 1.21 1.41 14.95
C ASP A 79 2.61 1.17 14.37
N GLN A 80 3.40 0.31 15.03
CA GLN A 80 4.74 -0.06 14.61
C GLN A 80 4.93 -1.58 14.73
N ALA A 81 5.50 -2.17 13.67
CA ALA A 81 5.89 -3.57 13.71
C ALA A 81 7.08 -3.74 14.67
N PRO A 82 7.07 -4.76 15.54
CA PRO A 82 8.24 -5.06 16.36
C PRO A 82 9.42 -5.44 15.44
N ALA A 83 10.64 -5.17 15.88
CA ALA A 83 11.83 -5.64 15.17
C ALA A 83 11.78 -7.16 14.98
N SER A 84 12.24 -7.62 13.81
CA SER A 84 12.28 -9.04 13.46
C SER A 84 13.18 -9.78 14.44
N ALA A 85 12.72 -10.94 14.90
CA ALA A 85 13.58 -11.85 15.63
C ALA A 85 14.75 -12.32 14.73
N LYS A 86 15.86 -12.73 15.36
CA LYS A 86 16.95 -13.38 14.63
C LYS A 86 16.40 -14.60 13.87
N PRO A 87 16.64 -14.72 12.56
CA PRO A 87 16.14 -15.83 11.76
C PRO A 87 16.52 -17.19 12.34
N ASP A 88 15.56 -18.11 12.46
CA ASP A 88 15.83 -19.47 12.91
C ASP A 88 16.63 -20.24 11.84
N LYS A 89 17.69 -20.95 12.25
CA LYS A 89 18.49 -21.82 11.37
C LYS A 89 17.66 -22.95 10.76
N ARG A 90 16.59 -23.37 11.44
CA ARG A 90 15.61 -24.38 11.00
C ARG A 90 14.25 -23.74 10.73
N CYS A 91 14.24 -22.57 10.09
CA CYS A 91 13.01 -21.88 9.75
C CYS A 91 12.18 -22.63 8.70
N ALA A 92 10.87 -22.50 8.82
CA ALA A 92 9.95 -22.76 7.72
C ALA A 92 10.06 -21.62 6.71
N TYR A 93 9.99 -21.95 5.42
CA TYR A 93 10.16 -20.97 4.35
C TYR A 93 9.17 -21.23 3.21
N ALA A 94 8.75 -20.15 2.56
CA ALA A 94 8.19 -20.21 1.21
C ALA A 94 9.31 -20.02 0.19
N THR A 95 9.30 -20.80 -0.89
CA THR A 95 10.19 -20.55 -2.04
C THR A 95 9.73 -19.31 -2.81
N ARG A 96 8.41 -19.19 -3.01
CA ARG A 96 7.77 -18.09 -3.74
C ARG A 96 6.41 -17.77 -3.13
N MET A 97 6.10 -16.49 -3.06
CA MET A 97 4.82 -15.95 -2.65
C MET A 97 4.54 -14.70 -3.46
N CYS A 98 3.27 -14.40 -3.72
CA CYS A 98 2.89 -13.15 -4.34
C CYS A 98 1.70 -12.51 -3.66
N ALA A 99 1.59 -11.19 -3.78
CA ALA A 99 0.42 -10.44 -3.36
C ALA A 99 -0.11 -9.60 -4.53
N VAL A 100 -1.43 -9.39 -4.56
CA VAL A 100 -2.09 -8.52 -5.52
C VAL A 100 -2.99 -7.57 -4.76
N MET A 101 -2.86 -6.30 -5.06
CA MET A 101 -3.71 -5.25 -4.52
C MET A 101 -4.67 -4.78 -5.59
N GLU A 102 -5.96 -4.84 -5.27
CA GLU A 102 -7.04 -4.48 -6.16
C GLU A 102 -7.94 -3.42 -5.53
N ARG A 103 -8.44 -2.51 -6.35
CA ARG A 103 -9.55 -1.63 -5.99
C ARG A 103 -10.84 -2.27 -6.47
N THR A 104 -11.76 -2.53 -5.54
CA THR A 104 -13.10 -3.01 -5.89
C THR A 104 -13.86 -1.96 -6.71
N THR A 105 -14.40 -2.39 -7.84
CA THR A 105 -15.27 -1.63 -8.73
C THR A 105 -16.72 -2.11 -8.62
N LEU A 106 -17.67 -1.31 -9.11
CA LEU A 106 -19.11 -1.64 -9.05
C LEU A 106 -19.46 -2.94 -9.80
N ASP A 107 -18.70 -3.25 -10.85
CA ASP A 107 -18.81 -4.45 -11.69
C ASP A 107 -18.00 -5.65 -11.17
N ARG A 108 -17.38 -5.53 -9.99
CA ARG A 108 -16.60 -6.59 -9.29
C ARG A 108 -15.40 -7.14 -10.07
N THR A 109 -15.03 -6.55 -11.20
CA THR A 109 -13.86 -6.99 -11.99
C THR A 109 -12.54 -6.57 -11.37
N GLY A 110 -12.53 -5.57 -10.47
CA GLY A 110 -11.35 -5.17 -9.70
C GLY A 110 -10.26 -4.55 -10.57
N VAL A 111 -9.76 -3.37 -10.20
CA VAL A 111 -8.59 -2.80 -10.89
C VAL A 111 -7.35 -3.12 -10.07
N ILE A 112 -6.39 -3.84 -10.65
CA ILE A 112 -5.09 -4.08 -10.03
C ILE A 112 -4.36 -2.75 -9.90
N LEU A 113 -4.00 -2.38 -8.67
CA LEU A 113 -3.24 -1.17 -8.36
C LEU A 113 -1.79 -1.47 -7.97
N GLY A 114 -1.48 -2.72 -7.67
CA GLY A 114 -0.12 -3.15 -7.38
C GLY A 114 0.03 -4.65 -7.23
N THR A 115 1.25 -5.13 -7.40
CA THR A 115 1.63 -6.53 -7.23
C THR A 115 2.91 -6.63 -6.40
N ALA A 116 3.04 -7.68 -5.60
CA ALA A 116 4.26 -8.02 -4.90
C ALA A 116 4.69 -9.44 -5.26
N THR A 117 5.99 -9.66 -5.43
CA THR A 117 6.58 -11.00 -5.46
C THR A 117 7.65 -11.10 -4.41
N VAL A 118 7.64 -12.20 -3.66
CA VAL A 118 8.62 -12.50 -2.62
C VAL A 118 9.22 -13.86 -2.97
N THR A 119 10.48 -13.86 -3.37
CA THR A 119 11.18 -15.06 -3.85
C THR A 119 12.38 -15.33 -2.97
N GLN A 120 12.53 -16.57 -2.51
CA GLN A 120 13.71 -17.01 -1.81
C GLN A 120 14.90 -17.08 -2.78
N LEU A 121 16.05 -16.60 -2.34
CA LEU A 121 17.31 -16.75 -3.08
C LEU A 121 17.71 -18.23 -3.11
N GLU A 122 18.04 -18.72 -4.31
CA GLU A 122 18.39 -20.13 -4.52
C GLU A 122 19.55 -20.56 -3.59
N GLY A 123 19.36 -21.69 -2.91
CA GLY A 123 20.33 -22.23 -1.96
C GLY A 123 20.43 -21.49 -0.61
N GLN A 124 19.72 -20.37 -0.41
CA GLN A 124 19.78 -19.57 0.81
C GLN A 124 18.43 -19.52 1.54
N ARG A 125 18.25 -20.43 2.50
CA ARG A 125 17.02 -20.49 3.30
C ARG A 125 16.81 -19.21 4.10
N GLY A 126 15.63 -18.64 3.98
CA GLY A 126 15.23 -17.43 4.68
C GLY A 126 15.77 -16.13 4.08
N HIS A 127 16.54 -16.17 3.00
CA HIS A 127 16.97 -14.98 2.27
C HIS A 127 16.00 -14.70 1.13
N TYR A 128 15.48 -13.49 1.06
CA TYR A 128 14.39 -13.14 0.15
C TYR A 128 14.72 -11.89 -0.67
N THR A 129 14.24 -11.88 -1.92
CA THR A 129 14.06 -10.69 -2.73
C THR A 129 12.57 -10.38 -2.82
N ALA A 130 12.20 -9.16 -2.45
CA ALA A 130 10.88 -8.59 -2.65
C ALA A 130 10.90 -7.65 -3.85
N ILE A 131 9.97 -7.80 -4.78
CA ILE A 131 9.71 -6.85 -5.86
C ILE A 131 8.27 -6.40 -5.72
N LEU A 132 8.07 -5.12 -5.43
CA LEU A 132 6.77 -4.47 -5.37
C LEU A 132 6.62 -3.58 -6.60
N ASP A 133 5.53 -3.74 -7.31
CA ASP A 133 5.11 -2.82 -8.36
C ASP A 133 3.81 -2.15 -7.90
N GLU A 134 3.69 -0.85 -8.15
CA GLU A 134 2.45 -0.09 -7.95
C GLU A 134 2.20 0.90 -9.09
N ASP A 135 0.94 1.24 -9.29
CA ASP A 135 0.43 2.05 -10.40
C ASP A 135 1.10 3.45 -10.49
N ILE A 136 1.40 4.11 -9.36
CA ILE A 136 1.92 5.49 -9.37
C ILE A 136 3.41 5.59 -9.02
N ASN A 137 3.87 5.08 -7.88
CA ASN A 137 5.30 5.22 -7.52
C ASN A 137 6.20 4.16 -8.17
N GLY A 138 5.64 3.27 -9.00
CA GLY A 138 6.40 2.32 -9.80
C GLY A 138 6.96 1.16 -8.98
N ARG A 139 8.23 0.81 -9.23
CA ARG A 139 8.85 -0.42 -8.73
C ARG A 139 9.76 -0.16 -7.53
N HIS A 140 9.61 -0.99 -6.51
CA HIS A 140 10.49 -1.07 -5.35
C HIS A 140 11.08 -2.47 -5.20
N VAL A 141 12.36 -2.56 -4.83
CA VAL A 141 13.05 -3.84 -4.63
C VAL A 141 13.73 -3.85 -3.28
N GLY A 142 13.50 -4.90 -2.50
CA GLY A 142 14.11 -5.10 -1.19
C GLY A 142 14.77 -6.46 -1.08
N HIS A 143 15.83 -6.55 -0.30
CA HIS A 143 16.49 -7.80 0.04
C HIS A 143 16.50 -7.95 1.56
N PHE A 144 16.11 -9.11 2.06
CA PHE A 144 15.98 -9.29 3.50
C PHE A 144 16.13 -10.73 3.94
N VAL A 145 16.34 -10.90 5.25
CA VAL A 145 16.35 -12.21 5.88
C VAL A 145 15.12 -12.34 6.76
N TYR A 146 14.40 -13.43 6.59
CA TYR A 146 13.23 -13.79 7.37
C TYR A 146 13.26 -15.29 7.66
N GLY A 147 13.02 -15.66 8.91
CA GLY A 147 12.99 -17.05 9.28
C GLY A 147 12.31 -17.27 10.61
N SER A 148 11.15 -17.90 10.57
CA SER A 148 10.37 -18.30 11.74
C SER A 148 10.24 -19.82 11.82
N LYS A 149 9.99 -20.37 13.02
CA LYS A 149 9.73 -21.82 13.19
C LYS A 149 8.50 -22.29 12.42
N ARG A 150 7.50 -21.40 12.29
CA ARG A 150 6.29 -21.60 11.51
C ARG A 150 6.14 -20.39 10.60
N LEU A 151 6.05 -20.64 9.30
CA LEU A 151 5.95 -19.58 8.30
C LEU A 151 4.67 -18.78 8.57
N ASP A 152 4.82 -17.51 8.89
CA ASP A 152 3.74 -16.53 8.84
C ASP A 152 3.88 -15.79 7.51
N ALA A 153 2.98 -16.10 6.57
CA ALA A 153 2.98 -15.54 5.24
C ALA A 153 2.62 -14.04 5.24
N VAL A 154 1.76 -13.63 6.18
CA VAL A 154 1.32 -12.25 6.30
C VAL A 154 2.44 -11.39 6.90
N ASP A 155 3.13 -11.89 7.92
CA ASP A 155 4.32 -11.21 8.44
C ASP A 155 5.45 -11.20 7.39
N LEU A 156 5.65 -12.29 6.63
CA LEU A 156 6.61 -12.31 5.53
C LEU A 156 6.33 -11.19 4.51
N LEU A 157 5.06 -10.98 4.14
CA LEU A 157 4.67 -9.87 3.26
C LEU A 157 4.94 -8.52 3.91
N LEU A 158 4.59 -8.34 5.19
CA LEU A 158 4.89 -7.11 5.92
C LEU A 158 6.40 -6.79 5.92
N ARG A 159 7.25 -7.79 6.20
CA ARG A 159 8.71 -7.61 6.17
C ARG A 159 9.21 -7.31 4.77
N ALA A 160 8.69 -7.99 3.75
CA ALA A 160 8.99 -7.69 2.35
C ALA A 160 8.69 -6.23 2.00
N ILE A 161 7.55 -5.71 2.44
CA ILE A 161 7.18 -4.30 2.21
C ILE A 161 8.13 -3.35 2.95
N CYS A 162 8.41 -3.62 4.23
CA CYS A 162 9.28 -2.74 5.03
C CYS A 162 10.67 -2.63 4.41
N TRP A 163 11.25 -3.74 3.95
CA TRP A 163 12.57 -3.73 3.31
C TRP A 163 12.56 -3.08 1.94
N ALA A 164 11.54 -3.31 1.11
CA ALA A 164 11.47 -2.71 -0.22
C ALA A 164 11.23 -1.19 -0.18
N LEU A 165 10.49 -0.68 0.81
CA LEU A 165 10.18 0.76 0.92
C LEU A 165 11.12 1.53 1.84
N PHE A 166 11.63 0.92 2.90
CA PHE A 166 12.32 1.63 3.99
C PHE A 166 13.72 1.09 4.30
N ASP A 167 14.17 0.03 3.61
CA ASP A 167 15.47 -0.62 3.82
C ASP A 167 15.71 -1.04 5.29
N LYS A 168 14.64 -1.47 5.96
CA LYS A 168 14.68 -1.99 7.33
C LYS A 168 13.49 -2.90 7.59
N ASP A 169 13.51 -3.60 8.71
CA ASP A 169 12.51 -4.59 9.08
C ASP A 169 11.27 -4.00 9.78
N THR A 170 11.18 -2.68 9.89
CA THR A 170 10.12 -1.95 10.57
C THR A 170 9.57 -0.84 9.68
N LEU A 171 8.38 -0.32 9.99
CA LEU A 171 7.78 0.76 9.20
C LEU A 171 8.65 2.03 9.23
N GLY A 172 8.61 2.78 8.12
CA GLY A 172 9.12 4.14 8.04
C GLY A 172 8.33 5.12 8.91
N PRO A 173 8.77 6.40 8.95
CA PRO A 173 7.99 7.44 9.62
C PRO A 173 6.56 7.49 9.07
N TYR A 174 5.61 7.94 9.89
CA TYR A 174 4.24 8.17 9.42
C TYR A 174 4.28 9.24 8.31
N PRO A 175 3.66 9.01 7.14
CA PRO A 175 3.71 9.98 6.06
C PRO A 175 3.09 11.31 6.49
N ALA A 176 3.57 12.40 5.91
CA ALA A 176 3.00 13.73 6.09
C ALA A 176 2.02 14.02 4.96
N LEU A 177 0.93 14.75 5.25
CA LEU A 177 0.03 15.21 4.21
C LEU A 177 0.77 16.14 3.25
N VAL A 178 0.72 15.82 1.95
CA VAL A 178 1.30 16.68 0.90
C VAL A 178 0.44 17.93 0.77
N LEU A 179 1.02 19.09 1.06
CA LEU A 179 0.37 20.40 0.90
C LEU A 179 1.30 21.29 0.06
N PRO A 180 0.91 21.65 -1.18
CA PRO A 180 1.72 22.52 -2.01
C PRO A 180 1.66 23.96 -1.47
N PRO A 181 2.72 24.77 -1.64
CA PRO A 181 2.67 26.19 -1.34
C PRO A 181 1.67 26.89 -2.27
N THR A 182 0.88 27.80 -1.71
CA THR A 182 -0.12 28.58 -2.46
C THR A 182 0.35 30.00 -2.74
N LEU A 183 -0.17 30.57 -3.82
CA LEU A 183 0.04 31.94 -4.29
C LEU A 183 -1.33 32.56 -4.60
N GLN A 184 -1.51 33.83 -4.26
CA GLN A 184 -2.73 34.55 -4.58
C GLN A 184 -2.64 35.14 -6.00
N ILE A 185 -3.55 34.74 -6.89
CA ILE A 185 -3.62 35.19 -8.29
C ILE A 185 -5.07 35.53 -8.60
N ASP A 186 -5.34 36.76 -9.03
CA ASP A 186 -6.68 37.27 -9.35
C ASP A 186 -7.71 37.07 -8.21
N GLY A 187 -7.25 37.14 -6.95
CA GLY A 187 -8.08 36.95 -5.76
C GLY A 187 -8.33 35.49 -5.38
N GLU A 188 -7.78 34.52 -6.11
CA GLU A 188 -7.88 33.09 -5.82
C GLU A 188 -6.54 32.52 -5.33
N ASP A 189 -6.59 31.60 -4.37
CA ASP A 189 -5.42 30.79 -3.98
C ASP A 189 -5.16 29.70 -5.02
N ARG A 190 -3.98 29.73 -5.61
CA ARG A 190 -3.52 28.77 -6.62
C ARG A 190 -2.20 28.14 -6.23
N PHE A 191 -1.88 27.00 -6.82
CA PHE A 191 -0.60 26.33 -6.63
C PHE A 191 -0.11 25.71 -7.94
N HIS A 192 1.20 25.53 -8.05
CA HIS A 192 1.79 24.87 -9.20
C HIS A 192 1.69 23.34 -9.03
N VAL A 193 1.06 22.64 -9.98
CA VAL A 193 0.85 21.17 -9.87
C VAL A 193 2.16 20.40 -9.74
N GLU A 194 3.22 20.84 -10.41
CA GLU A 194 4.57 20.27 -10.28
C GLU A 194 5.18 20.38 -8.87
N ALA A 195 4.62 21.20 -7.97
CA ALA A 195 5.05 21.26 -6.58
C ALA A 195 4.54 20.07 -5.74
N LEU A 196 3.61 19.27 -6.28
CA LEU A 196 3.15 18.04 -5.64
C LEU A 196 4.17 16.92 -5.84
N ALA A 197 4.48 16.21 -4.75
CA ALA A 197 5.19 14.94 -4.83
C ALA A 197 4.26 13.81 -5.28
N GLU A 198 4.82 12.73 -5.80
CA GLU A 198 4.05 11.50 -6.01
C GLU A 198 3.72 10.82 -4.67
N PRO A 199 2.54 10.19 -4.52
CA PRO A 199 1.53 9.96 -5.57
C PRO A 199 0.48 11.07 -5.71
N ALA A 200 0.59 12.16 -4.94
CA ALA A 200 -0.41 13.25 -4.95
C ALA A 200 -0.52 13.92 -6.31
N LYS A 201 0.60 14.11 -7.01
CA LYS A 201 0.65 14.74 -8.32
C LYS A 201 -0.16 13.96 -9.35
N THR A 202 0.18 12.69 -9.59
CA THR A 202 -0.52 11.85 -10.55
C THR A 202 -1.98 11.61 -10.13
N GLY A 203 -2.23 11.41 -8.83
CA GLY A 203 -3.58 11.29 -8.29
C GLY A 203 -4.46 12.51 -8.59
N PHE A 204 -3.93 13.71 -8.35
CA PHE A 204 -4.64 14.97 -8.59
C PHE A 204 -4.87 15.21 -10.09
N ALA A 205 -3.90 14.90 -10.94
CA ALA A 205 -4.05 15.00 -12.39
C ALA A 205 -5.17 14.08 -12.91
N ARG A 206 -5.24 12.83 -12.44
CA ARG A 206 -6.31 11.89 -12.79
C ARG A 206 -7.67 12.36 -12.28
N TYR A 207 -7.75 12.86 -11.04
CA TYR A 207 -8.98 13.43 -10.49
C TYR A 207 -9.47 14.63 -11.32
N SER A 208 -8.57 15.54 -11.66
CA SER A 208 -8.89 16.73 -12.43
C SER A 208 -9.36 16.38 -13.84
N GLY A 209 -8.69 15.45 -14.53
CA GLY A 209 -9.10 15.00 -15.86
C GLY A 209 -10.48 14.35 -15.91
N ILE A 210 -10.93 13.73 -14.81
CA ILE A 210 -12.27 13.12 -14.70
C ILE A 210 -13.34 14.16 -14.34
N ASN A 211 -13.07 15.05 -13.40
CA ASN A 211 -14.09 15.98 -12.85
C ASN A 211 -14.16 17.31 -13.60
N PHE A 212 -13.08 17.72 -14.26
CA PHE A 212 -12.96 18.97 -15.01
C PHE A 212 -12.41 18.69 -16.41
N PRO A 213 -13.11 17.88 -17.25
CA PRO A 213 -12.63 17.55 -18.57
C PRO A 213 -12.49 18.82 -19.42
N SER A 214 -11.31 19.01 -20.01
CA SER A 214 -10.99 20.14 -20.88
C SER A 214 -10.38 19.65 -22.18
N THR A 215 -10.71 20.33 -23.28
CA THR A 215 -10.06 20.13 -24.60
C THR A 215 -8.75 20.90 -24.73
N VAL A 216 -8.44 21.77 -23.76
CA VAL A 216 -7.21 22.56 -23.68
C VAL A 216 -6.26 21.90 -22.68
N ALA A 217 -4.95 22.05 -22.91
CA ALA A 217 -3.93 21.57 -21.97
C ALA A 217 -4.22 22.06 -20.54
N PRO A 218 -4.02 21.22 -19.49
CA PRO A 218 -4.29 21.61 -18.11
C PRO A 218 -3.51 22.86 -17.71
N ASP A 219 -4.17 23.78 -17.01
CA ASP A 219 -3.51 24.93 -16.40
C ASP A 219 -2.50 24.42 -15.36
N PRO A 220 -1.19 24.77 -15.47
CA PRO A 220 -0.20 24.39 -14.47
C PRO A 220 -0.48 25.00 -13.08
N LEU A 221 -1.29 26.06 -13.02
CA LEU A 221 -1.70 26.74 -11.79
C LEU A 221 -3.14 26.39 -11.41
N ALA A 222 -3.30 25.25 -10.75
CA ALA A 222 -4.58 24.78 -10.26
C ALA A 222 -5.05 25.56 -9.03
N LYS A 223 -6.39 25.64 -8.83
CA LYS A 223 -6.96 26.25 -7.62
C LYS A 223 -6.68 25.37 -6.41
N ALA A 224 -6.27 25.98 -5.30
CA ALA A 224 -6.03 25.26 -4.05
C ALA A 224 -7.29 24.52 -3.56
N GLN A 225 -8.47 25.10 -3.79
CA GLN A 225 -9.75 24.48 -3.45
C GLN A 225 -10.01 23.16 -4.20
N ASP A 226 -9.56 23.03 -5.45
CA ASP A 226 -9.73 21.80 -6.22
C ASP A 226 -8.86 20.67 -5.63
N TYR A 227 -7.68 21.01 -5.13
CA TYR A 227 -6.83 20.06 -4.42
C TYR A 227 -7.44 19.63 -3.08
N VAL A 228 -8.07 20.55 -2.33
CA VAL A 228 -8.84 20.19 -1.13
C VAL A 228 -9.99 19.24 -1.49
N ASN A 229 -10.74 19.53 -2.56
CA ASN A 229 -11.83 18.66 -3.02
C ASN A 229 -11.31 17.27 -3.42
N PHE A 230 -10.17 17.20 -4.12
CA PHE A 230 -9.48 15.94 -4.43
C PHE A 230 -9.14 15.14 -3.16
N LEU A 231 -8.54 15.76 -2.15
CA LEU A 231 -8.20 15.06 -0.90
C LEU A 231 -9.43 14.57 -0.14
N MET A 232 -10.55 15.31 -0.22
CA MET A 232 -11.80 14.95 0.45
C MET A 232 -12.63 13.91 -0.32
N GLN A 233 -12.65 13.98 -1.65
CA GLN A 233 -13.62 13.27 -2.49
C GLN A 233 -12.99 12.29 -3.50
N GLY A 234 -11.74 12.48 -3.89
CA GLY A 234 -11.02 11.60 -4.83
C GLY A 234 -10.67 10.25 -4.24
#